data_AF-A0A0B8NWN8-F1
#
_entry.id   AF-A0A0B8NWN8-F1
#
_cell.length_a   1.000
_cell.length_b   1.000
_cell.length_c   1.000
_cell.angle_alpha   90.00
_cell.angle_beta   90.00
_cell.angle_gamma   90.00
#
_symmetry.space_group_name_H-M   'P 1'
#
loop_
_entity.id
_entity.type
_entity.pdbx_description
1 polymer ?
#
loop_
_entity_poly.entity_id
_entity_poly.type
_entity_poly.pdbx_seq_one_letter_code
_entity_poly.pdbx_strand_id
1 'polypeptide(L)' 'MNAGHGLTYHNVGPIAALPEIYELNIGHSIIGRAVFDGLHKAVADMKAVMEQARK' A
#
# COMPACT_ATOMS: atom_id res chain seq x y z
N MET A 1 -16.50 -8.46 5.21
CA MET A 1 -15.68 -8.84 6.39
C MET A 1 -14.45 -7.94 6.32
N ASN A 2 -14.47 -6.81 7.04
CA ASN A 2 -13.42 -5.80 6.94
C ASN A 2 -12.31 -6.17 7.92
N ALA A 3 -11.29 -6.90 7.46
CA ALA A 3 -10.04 -7.00 8.19
C ALA A 3 -9.42 -5.59 8.23
N GLY A 4 -9.13 -5.07 9.42
CA GLY A 4 -8.59 -3.71 9.66
C GLY A 4 -7.12 -3.55 9.26
N HIS A 5 -6.80 -3.92 8.02
CA HIS A 5 -5.62 -3.63 7.20
C HIS A 5 -4.37 -3.06 7.89
N GLY A 6 -3.47 -3.96 8.29
CA GLY A 6 -2.05 -3.70 8.58
C GLY A 6 -1.15 -3.84 7.36
N LEU A 7 -1.63 -3.44 6.18
CA LEU A 7 -0.78 -3.43 4.99
C LEU A 7 0.25 -2.32 5.10
N THR A 8 1.49 -2.71 4.92
CA THR A 8 2.69 -1.90 4.96
C THR A 8 3.37 -2.03 3.59
N TYR A 9 4.38 -1.20 3.38
CA TYR A 9 5.24 -1.27 2.19
C TYR A 9 5.92 -2.64 2.01
N HIS A 10 6.00 -3.46 3.06
CA HIS A 10 6.71 -4.75 3.03
C HIS A 10 5.80 -5.97 2.77
N ASN A 11 4.49 -5.86 3.03
CA ASN A 11 3.55 -6.98 2.91
C ASN A 11 2.40 -6.72 1.93
N VAL A 12 2.29 -5.52 1.35
CA VAL A 12 1.26 -5.18 0.36
C VAL A 12 1.44 -5.96 -0.95
N GLY A 13 2.68 -6.28 -1.34
CA GLY A 13 3.01 -6.90 -2.63
C GLY A 13 2.21 -8.17 -2.95
N PRO A 14 2.26 -9.22 -2.11
CA PRO A 14 1.50 -10.45 -2.35
C PRO A 14 -0.01 -10.25 -2.49
N ILE A 15 -0.58 -9.25 -1.82
CA ILE A 15 -2.02 -8.93 -1.91
C ILE A 15 -2.32 -8.15 -3.19
N ALA A 16 -1.44 -7.22 -3.58
CA ALA A 16 -1.57 -6.45 -4.81
C ALA A 16 -1.40 -7.29 -6.09
N ALA A 17 -0.73 -8.44 -6.00
CA ALA A 17 -0.56 -9.39 -7.10
C ALA A 17 -1.82 -10.22 -7.41
N LEU A 18 -2.82 -10.25 -6.52
CA LEU A 18 -4.05 -11.01 -6.73
C LEU A 18 -4.93 -10.33 -7.80
N PRO A 19 -5.25 -11.01 -8.92
CA PRO A 19 -5.97 -10.39 -10.03
C PRO A 19 -7.41 -9.98 -9.68
N GLU A 20 -8.01 -10.61 -8.68
CA GLU A 20 -9.37 -10.32 -8.19
C GLU A 20 -9.44 -9.02 -7.36
N ILE A 21 -8.29 -8.50 -6.92
CA ILE A 21 -8.22 -7.27 -6.12
C ILE A 21 -8.22 -6.05 -7.05
N TYR A 22 -9.28 -5.25 -6.95
CA TYR A 22 -9.42 -4.01 -7.72
C TYR A 22 -8.82 -2.80 -6.98
N GLU A 23 -8.90 -2.78 -5.64
CA GLU A 23 -8.50 -1.64 -4.83
C GLU A 23 -7.95 -2.10 -3.46
N LEU A 24 -6.95 -1.38 -2.95
CA LEU A 24 -6.40 -1.54 -1.60
C LEU A 24 -6.46 -0.21 -0.86
N ASN A 25 -7.25 -0.15 0.20
CA ASN A 25 -7.43 1.04 1.04
C ASN A 25 -6.43 1.03 2.21
N ILE A 26 -5.32 1.79 2.10
CA ILE A 26 -4.23 1.78 3.07
C ILE A 26 -4.10 3.15 3.75
N GLY A 27 -4.23 3.19 5.08
CA GLY A 27 -4.14 4.43 5.87
C GLY A 27 -2.88 4.53 6.72
N HIS A 28 -2.85 3.83 7.86
CA HIS A 28 -1.85 4.02 8.93
C HIS A 28 -0.40 3.96 8.44
N SER A 29 -0.05 3.00 7.60
CA SER A 29 1.30 2.85 7.06
C SER A 29 1.73 4.03 6.17
N ILE A 30 0.82 4.57 5.36
CA ILE A 30 1.10 5.75 4.52
C ILE A 30 1.32 6.97 5.40
N ILE A 31 0.44 7.21 6.37
CA ILE A 31 0.56 8.34 7.29
C ILE A 31 1.83 8.23 8.14
N GLY A 32 2.15 7.04 8.67
CA GLY A 32 3.38 6.81 9.41
C GLY A 32 4.64 7.12 8.60
N ARG A 33 4.66 6.75 7.31
CA ARG A 33 5.74 7.12 6.38
C ARG A 33 5.76 8.62 6.08
N ALA A 34 4.59 9.22 5.92
CA ALA A 34 4.44 10.63 5.56
C ALA A 34 5.00 11.59 6.62
N VAL A 35 5.04 11.19 7.90
CA VAL A 35 5.66 11.99 8.97
C VAL A 35 7.16 12.24 8.72
N PHE A 36 7.83 11.33 8.01
CA PHE A 36 9.26 11.44 7.71
C PHE A 36 9.54 11.94 6.29
N ASP A 37 8.79 11.40 5.31
CA ASP A 37 9.08 11.58 3.88
C ASP A 37 8.13 12.57 3.18
N GLY A 38 7.08 13.02 3.88
CA GLY A 38 5.97 13.78 3.31
C GLY A 38 4.92 12.91 2.63
N LEU A 39 3.66 13.36 2.65
CA LEU A 39 2.50 12.58 2.18
C LEU A 39 2.58 12.23 0.70
N HIS A 40 3.01 13.17 -0.15
CA HIS A 40 3.12 12.95 -1.59
C HIS A 40 4.05 11.78 -1.92
N LYS A 41 5.25 11.77 -1.32
CA LYS A 41 6.22 10.69 -1.51
C LYS A 41 5.71 9.37 -0.92
N ALA A 42 5.12 9.40 0.27
CA ALA A 42 4.58 8.19 0.90
C ALA A 42 3.51 7.49 0.04
N VAL A 43 2.60 8.25 -0.56
CA VAL A 43 1.58 7.71 -1.48
C VAL A 43 2.20 7.18 -2.77
N ALA A 44 3.11 7.94 -3.38
CA ALA A 44 3.80 7.53 -4.61
C ALA A 44 4.58 6.21 -4.41
N ASP A 45 5.31 6.09 -3.30
CA ASP A 45 6.07 4.90 -2.96
C ASP A 45 5.16 3.67 -2.78
N MET A 46 4.00 3.83 -2.11
CA MET A 46 3.06 2.72 -1.89
C MET A 46 2.46 2.23 -3.21
N LYS A 47 2.08 3.18 -4.08
CA LYS A 47 1.58 2.89 -5.42
C LYS A 47 2.62 2.14 -6.25
N ALA A 48 3.88 2.57 -6.22
CA ALA A 48 4.95 1.91 -6.96
C ALA A 48 5.14 0.44 -6.54
N VAL A 49 5.07 0.14 -5.24
CA VAL A 49 5.15 -1.25 -4.75
C VAL A 49 3.97 -2.09 -5.27
N MET A 50 2.75 -1.53 -5.24
CA MET A 50 1.55 -2.21 -5.74
C MET A 50 1.62 -2.47 -7.25
N GLU A 51 2.08 -1.49 -8.04
CA GLU A 51 2.25 -1.62 -9.49
C GLU A 51 3.33 -2.65 -9.87
N GLN A 52 4.44 -2.68 -9.13
CA GLN A 52 5.50 -3.67 -9.35
C GLN A 52 5.01 -5.11 -9.10
N ALA A 53 4.14 -5.31 -8.11
CA ALA A 53 3.60 -6.62 -7.78
C ALA A 53 2.52 -7.12 -8.76
N ARG A 54 1.91 -6.23 -9.54
CA ARG A 54 0.80 -6.55 -10.47
C ARG A 54 1.26 -6.82 -11.91
N LYS A 55 2.56 -6.76 -12.18
CA LYS A 55 3.16 -7.19 -13.44
C LYS A 55 3.16 -8.71 -13.56
#